data_AF-A0AAU9E1L6-F1
#
_entry.id   AF-A0AAU9E1L6-F1
#
_cell.length_a   1.000
_cell.length_b   1.000
_cell.length_c   1.000
_cell.angle_alpha   90.00
_cell.angle_beta   90.00
_cell.angle_gamma   90.00
#
_symmetry.space_group_name_H-M   'P 1'
#
loop_
_entity.id
_entity.type
_entity.pdbx_description
1 polymer ?
#
loop_
_entity_poly.entity_id
_entity_poly.type
_entity_poly.pdbx_seq_one_letter_code
_entity_poly.pdbx_strand_id
1 'polypeptide(L)'
;MNNKGNASILLVLLMAVLLTSLSYVIDIGLSYAQRIKLSNAVDSAVLASSRELKKSKTKVNEIAKKYLDINYKEEYNYEITIPDDLKSVEINANTKVNHYFSQVFGNSNSIVHVSAKAIIAPIKSIKNGVKPLAVKNFNFTYGDEIILKEGAGDGENGNYGALALGGNGASIFSNNLENGYDSTISIGDELLTEPGNIVSALNIIKNNINGDSSTFEDYSENSIRLWTVPLIDSFDIYGRDYVVVVGFAEFFVENIDIHAGKGEIGGRFIKYVINGDIDTSLNDKGLYGIKLVK
;
A
#
# COMPACT_ATOMS: atom_id res chain seq x y z
N MET A 1 -29.32 5.51 -71.61
CA MET A 1 -29.77 5.09 -70.26
C MET A 1 -28.84 4.06 -69.57
N ASN A 2 -27.60 3.81 -70.04
CA ASN A 2 -26.75 2.70 -69.53
C ASN A 2 -25.82 3.00 -68.34
N ASN A 3 -25.63 4.26 -67.90
CA ASN A 3 -24.67 4.58 -66.82
C ASN A 3 -25.29 4.65 -65.42
N LYS A 4 -26.62 4.61 -65.29
CA LYS A 4 -27.29 4.65 -63.97
C LYS A 4 -27.23 3.31 -63.21
N GLY A 5 -27.20 2.17 -63.92
CA GLY A 5 -27.10 0.84 -63.32
C GLY A 5 -25.73 0.56 -62.69
N ASN A 6 -24.64 0.93 -63.37
CA ASN A 6 -23.29 0.77 -62.84
C ASN A 6 -23.02 1.65 -61.62
N ALA A 7 -23.55 2.88 -61.60
CA ALA A 7 -23.43 3.77 -60.45
C ALA A 7 -24.13 3.20 -59.20
N SER A 8 -25.32 2.60 -59.35
CA SER A 8 -26.02 1.94 -58.25
C SER A 8 -25.28 0.71 -57.72
N ILE A 9 -24.71 -0.13 -58.59
CA ILE A 9 -23.93 -1.31 -58.19
C ILE A 9 -22.68 -0.88 -57.40
N LEU A 10 -21.96 0.13 -57.90
CA LEU A 10 -20.79 0.68 -57.22
C LEU A 10 -21.15 1.28 -55.86
N LEU A 11 -22.29 1.98 -55.77
CA LEU A 11 -22.78 2.55 -54.51
C LEU A 11 -23.10 1.46 -53.49
N VAL A 12 -23.78 0.38 -53.88
CA VAL A 12 -24.07 -0.74 -52.97
C VAL A 12 -22.78 -1.41 -52.48
N LEU A 13 -21.79 -1.60 -53.36
CA LEU A 13 -20.48 -2.15 -52.97
C LEU A 13 -19.74 -1.23 -51.98
N LEU A 14 -19.73 0.08 -52.23
CA LEU A 14 -19.13 1.06 -51.32
C LEU A 14 -19.84 1.10 -49.96
N MET A 15 -21.17 1.08 -49.94
CA MET A 15 -21.94 1.02 -48.71
C MET A 15 -21.67 -0.27 -47.94
N ALA A 16 -21.55 -1.41 -48.61
CA ALA A 16 -21.19 -2.67 -47.98
C ALA A 16 -19.79 -2.60 -47.33
N VAL A 17 -18.80 -2.03 -48.02
CA VAL A 17 -17.45 -1.82 -47.47
C VAL A 17 -17.46 -0.86 -46.28
N LEU A 18 -18.24 0.23 -46.33
CA LEU A 18 -18.33 1.18 -45.23
C LEU A 18 -19.03 0.57 -44.00
N LEU A 19 -20.13 -0.15 -44.20
CA LEU A 19 -20.87 -0.79 -43.12
C LEU A 19 -20.08 -1.93 -42.48
N THR A 20 -19.40 -2.76 -43.27
CA THR A 20 -18.50 -3.81 -42.74
C THR A 20 -17.37 -3.23 -41.90
N SER A 21 -16.75 -2.14 -42.37
CA SER A 21 -15.69 -1.44 -41.63
C SER A 21 -16.21 -0.85 -40.32
N LEU A 22 -17.37 -0.21 -40.34
CA LEU A 22 -17.99 0.37 -39.15
C LEU A 22 -18.32 -0.70 -38.10
N SER A 23 -18.94 -1.80 -38.54
CA SER A 23 -19.23 -2.96 -37.69
C SER A 23 -17.99 -3.48 -36.98
N TYR A 24 -16.90 -3.66 -37.72
CA TYR A 24 -15.64 -4.16 -37.19
C TYR A 24 -15.02 -3.20 -36.16
N VAL A 25 -15.05 -1.90 -36.45
CA VAL A 25 -14.55 -0.86 -35.53
C VAL A 25 -15.34 -0.84 -34.22
N ILE A 26 -16.67 -0.97 -34.27
CA ILE A 26 -17.51 -0.97 -33.07
C ILE A 26 -17.20 -2.19 -32.20
N ASP A 27 -17.11 -3.38 -32.81
CA ASP A 27 -16.89 -4.63 -32.09
C ASP A 27 -15.49 -4.72 -31.44
N ILE A 28 -14.46 -4.23 -32.14
CA ILE A 28 -13.12 -4.06 -31.56
C ILE A 28 -13.14 -3.02 -30.45
N GLY A 29 -13.81 -1.89 -30.68
CA GLY A 29 -13.94 -0.82 -29.70
C GLY A 29 -14.57 -1.31 -28.39
N LEU A 30 -15.63 -2.12 -28.49
CA LEU A 30 -16.28 -2.75 -27.35
C LEU A 30 -15.33 -3.71 -26.60
N SER A 31 -14.62 -4.55 -27.33
CA SER A 31 -13.66 -5.51 -26.75
C SER A 31 -12.51 -4.81 -26.04
N TYR A 32 -12.00 -3.73 -26.63
CA TYR A 32 -10.95 -2.91 -26.03
C TYR A 32 -11.44 -2.16 -24.79
N ALA A 33 -12.67 -1.62 -24.83
CA ALA A 33 -13.29 -0.99 -23.67
C ALA A 33 -13.47 -1.98 -22.51
N GLN A 34 -13.91 -3.21 -22.80
CA GLN A 34 -14.02 -4.28 -21.79
C GLN A 34 -12.66 -4.69 -21.23
N ARG A 35 -11.63 -4.76 -22.07
CA ARG A 35 -10.24 -5.02 -21.64
C ARG A 35 -9.74 -3.98 -20.64
N ILE A 36 -9.97 -2.69 -20.88
CA ILE A 36 -9.55 -1.63 -19.95
C ILE A 36 -10.29 -1.77 -18.60
N LYS A 37 -11.61 -1.97 -18.63
CA LYS A 37 -12.40 -2.14 -17.41
C LYS A 37 -11.93 -3.35 -16.60
N LEU A 38 -11.75 -4.50 -17.25
CA LEU A 38 -11.26 -5.71 -16.60
C LEU A 38 -9.83 -5.53 -16.07
N SER A 39 -8.94 -4.88 -16.84
CA SER A 39 -7.57 -4.56 -16.39
C SER A 39 -7.55 -3.76 -15.10
N ASN A 40 -8.33 -2.67 -15.03
CA ASN A 40 -8.38 -1.84 -13.83
C ASN A 40 -8.96 -2.60 -12.63
N ALA A 41 -9.94 -3.48 -12.87
CA ALA A 41 -10.52 -4.32 -11.83
C ALA A 41 -9.51 -5.35 -11.29
N VAL A 42 -8.77 -6.01 -12.19
CA VAL A 42 -7.73 -6.99 -11.83
C VAL A 42 -6.57 -6.31 -11.10
N ASP A 43 -6.08 -5.16 -11.58
CA ASP A 43 -5.03 -4.37 -10.91
C ASP A 43 -5.43 -4.00 -9.47
N SER A 44 -6.67 -3.53 -9.29
CA SER A 44 -7.22 -3.18 -7.97
C SER A 44 -7.36 -4.40 -7.07
N ALA A 45 -7.86 -5.52 -7.61
CA ALA A 45 -8.02 -6.77 -6.88
C ALA A 45 -6.69 -7.37 -6.43
N VAL A 46 -5.68 -7.35 -7.30
CA VAL A 46 -4.32 -7.82 -6.98
C VAL A 46 -3.68 -6.96 -5.90
N LEU A 47 -3.79 -5.63 -6.00
CA LEU A 47 -3.27 -4.72 -4.96
C LEU A 47 -3.94 -4.94 -3.60
N ALA A 48 -5.27 -5.04 -3.57
CA ALA A 48 -6.02 -5.20 -2.34
C ALA A 48 -5.77 -6.58 -1.70
N SER A 49 -5.87 -7.65 -2.48
CA SER A 49 -5.66 -9.01 -2.00
C SER A 49 -4.23 -9.26 -1.51
N SER A 50 -3.24 -8.60 -2.13
CA SER A 50 -1.84 -8.67 -1.69
C SER A 50 -1.66 -8.16 -0.25
N ARG A 51 -2.43 -7.17 0.21
CA ARG A 51 -2.32 -6.67 1.61
C ARG A 51 -2.57 -7.76 2.65
N GLU A 52 -3.42 -8.72 2.32
CA GLU A 52 -3.77 -9.83 3.22
C GLU A 52 -2.77 -10.99 3.16
N LEU A 53 -1.84 -11.00 2.19
CA LEU A 53 -0.96 -12.15 1.95
C LEU A 53 -0.10 -12.52 3.17
N LYS A 54 0.36 -11.52 3.94
CA LYS A 54 1.14 -11.74 5.17
C LYS A 54 0.29 -12.10 6.39
N LYS A 55 -1.03 -11.92 6.32
CA LYS A 55 -1.98 -12.17 7.42
C LYS A 55 -2.70 -13.52 7.25
N SER A 56 -3.30 -13.77 6.09
CA SER A 56 -4.04 -15.01 5.83
C SER A 56 -4.23 -15.28 4.35
N LYS A 57 -3.82 -16.48 3.89
CA LYS A 57 -4.06 -16.94 2.50
C LYS A 57 -5.54 -17.06 2.16
N THR A 58 -6.41 -17.40 3.12
CA THR A 58 -7.84 -17.57 2.86
C THR A 58 -8.52 -16.24 2.52
N LYS A 59 -8.10 -15.16 3.19
CA LYS A 59 -8.61 -13.80 2.94
C LYS A 59 -8.19 -13.26 1.58
N VAL A 60 -7.05 -13.70 1.03
CA VAL A 60 -6.56 -13.22 -0.28
C VAL A 60 -7.61 -13.43 -1.38
N ASN A 61 -8.20 -14.62 -1.47
CA ASN A 61 -9.19 -14.92 -2.50
C ASN A 61 -10.52 -14.18 -2.28
N GLU A 62 -10.96 -14.07 -1.02
CA GLU A 62 -12.16 -13.33 -0.65
C GLU A 62 -12.06 -11.85 -1.04
N ILE A 63 -10.94 -11.20 -0.70
CA ILE A 63 -10.67 -9.80 -1.04
C ILE A 63 -10.49 -9.62 -2.55
N ALA A 64 -9.80 -10.53 -3.23
CA ALA A 64 -9.66 -10.50 -4.69
C ALA A 64 -11.03 -10.49 -5.37
N LYS A 65 -11.91 -11.43 -5.01
CA LYS A 65 -13.27 -11.50 -5.54
C LYS A 65 -14.07 -10.23 -5.24
N LYS A 66 -14.04 -9.75 -4.00
CA LYS A 66 -14.74 -8.53 -3.59
C LYS A 66 -14.36 -7.34 -4.47
N TYR A 67 -13.06 -7.15 -4.72
CA TYR A 67 -12.59 -6.04 -5.55
C TYR A 67 -12.90 -6.24 -7.03
N LEU A 68 -12.88 -7.46 -7.55
CA LEU A 68 -13.34 -7.75 -8.92
C LEU A 68 -14.83 -7.41 -9.08
N ASP A 69 -15.70 -7.88 -8.17
CA ASP A 69 -17.16 -7.65 -8.20
C ASP A 69 -17.53 -6.16 -8.08
N ILE A 70 -16.76 -5.39 -7.30
CA ILE A 70 -16.97 -3.95 -7.17
C ILE A 70 -16.57 -3.21 -8.46
N ASN A 71 -15.46 -3.59 -9.08
CA ASN A 71 -14.86 -2.85 -10.20
C ASN A 71 -15.26 -3.35 -11.60
N TYR A 72 -15.80 -4.57 -11.72
CA TYR A 72 -16.23 -5.17 -12.98
C TYR A 72 -17.64 -5.76 -12.83
N LYS A 73 -18.58 -5.31 -13.66
CA LYS A 73 -20.01 -5.62 -13.53
C LYS A 73 -20.54 -6.66 -14.51
N GLU A 74 -19.72 -7.05 -15.48
CA GLU A 74 -20.07 -8.10 -16.44
C GLU A 74 -19.63 -9.47 -15.92
N GLU A 75 -20.05 -10.54 -16.60
CA GLU A 75 -19.59 -11.90 -16.29
C GLU A 75 -18.09 -12.06 -16.57
N TYR A 76 -17.38 -12.68 -15.63
CA TYR A 76 -15.96 -12.95 -15.74
C TYR A 76 -15.61 -14.27 -15.05
N ASN A 77 -14.52 -14.88 -15.50
CA ASN A 77 -13.84 -15.94 -14.79
C ASN A 77 -12.47 -15.45 -14.35
N TYR A 78 -11.95 -15.96 -13.24
CA TYR A 78 -10.60 -15.65 -12.80
C TYR A 78 -9.96 -16.81 -12.06
N GLU A 79 -8.64 -16.80 -12.08
CA GLU A 79 -7.77 -17.70 -11.33
C GLU A 79 -6.77 -16.87 -10.56
N ILE A 80 -6.48 -17.28 -9.32
CA ILE A 80 -5.51 -16.63 -8.45
C ILE A 80 -4.35 -17.58 -8.19
N THR A 81 -3.12 -17.08 -8.38
CA THR A 81 -1.89 -17.81 -8.11
C THR A 81 -1.14 -17.11 -6.98
N ILE A 82 -0.83 -17.88 -5.93
CA ILE A 82 -0.04 -17.43 -4.78
C ILE A 82 1.16 -18.37 -4.65
N PRO A 83 2.38 -17.92 -4.98
CA PRO A 83 3.58 -18.74 -4.80
C PRO A 83 3.85 -19.05 -3.33
N ASP A 84 4.58 -20.15 -3.08
CA ASP A 84 4.88 -20.63 -1.72
C ASP A 84 5.71 -19.64 -0.89
N ASP A 85 6.48 -18.77 -1.55
CA ASP A 85 7.30 -17.74 -0.89
C ASP A 85 6.48 -16.59 -0.30
N LEU A 86 5.18 -16.50 -0.64
CA LEU A 86 4.27 -15.44 -0.21
C LEU A 86 4.82 -14.03 -0.47
N LYS A 87 5.50 -13.86 -1.60
CA LYS A 87 6.03 -12.56 -2.05
C LYS A 87 5.24 -11.97 -3.22
N SER A 88 4.27 -12.69 -3.76
CA SER A 88 3.41 -12.13 -4.82
C SER A 88 2.02 -12.74 -4.85
N VAL A 89 1.11 -12.00 -5.48
CA VAL A 89 -0.22 -12.47 -5.88
C VAL A 89 -0.37 -12.17 -7.37
N GLU A 90 -0.84 -13.15 -8.13
CA GLU A 90 -1.14 -13.00 -9.55
C GLU A 90 -2.60 -13.40 -9.80
N ILE A 91 -3.33 -12.57 -10.54
CA ILE A 91 -4.71 -12.84 -10.94
C ILE A 91 -4.77 -12.83 -12.47
N ASN A 92 -5.26 -13.94 -13.02
CA ASN A 92 -5.57 -14.10 -14.43
C ASN A 92 -7.08 -14.12 -14.58
N ALA A 93 -7.64 -13.17 -15.32
CA ALA A 93 -9.08 -13.05 -15.54
C ALA A 93 -9.42 -13.04 -17.03
N ASN A 94 -10.63 -13.51 -17.34
CA ASN A 94 -11.18 -13.42 -18.67
C ASN A 94 -12.67 -13.09 -18.65
N THR A 95 -13.13 -12.47 -19.73
CA THR A 95 -14.54 -12.13 -19.94
C THR A 95 -14.91 -12.35 -21.40
N LYS A 96 -16.16 -12.73 -21.62
CA LYS A 96 -16.73 -12.90 -22.95
C LYS A 96 -17.38 -11.59 -23.40
N VAL A 97 -16.93 -11.06 -24.53
CA VAL A 97 -17.51 -9.87 -25.15
C VAL A 97 -18.33 -10.29 -26.35
N ASN A 98 -19.65 -10.11 -26.23
CA ASN A 98 -20.55 -10.37 -27.35
C ASN A 98 -20.42 -9.25 -28.38
N HIS A 99 -20.24 -9.63 -29.64
CA HIS A 99 -20.23 -8.70 -30.76
C HIS A 99 -21.65 -8.47 -31.25
N TYR A 100 -21.97 -7.26 -31.67
CA TYR A 100 -23.31 -6.93 -32.15
C TYR A 100 -23.39 -6.95 -33.67
N PHE A 101 -22.31 -6.59 -34.37
CA PHE A 101 -22.33 -6.40 -35.81
C PHE A 101 -21.55 -7.46 -36.58
N SER A 102 -20.49 -8.04 -36.01
CA SER A 102 -19.72 -9.12 -36.61
C SER A 102 -20.46 -10.46 -36.61
N GLN A 103 -21.62 -10.55 -35.94
CA GLN A 103 -22.53 -11.70 -36.02
C GLN A 103 -22.92 -12.03 -37.46
N VAL A 104 -23.08 -11.00 -38.31
CA VAL A 104 -23.40 -11.14 -39.74
C VAL A 104 -22.33 -11.94 -40.49
N PHE A 105 -21.10 -11.98 -39.97
CA PHE A 105 -19.94 -12.68 -40.56
C PHE A 105 -19.55 -13.94 -39.78
N GLY A 106 -20.40 -14.44 -38.87
CA GLY A 106 -20.18 -15.69 -38.12
C GLY A 106 -19.36 -15.53 -36.83
N ASN A 107 -18.83 -14.35 -36.53
CA ASN A 107 -18.08 -14.09 -35.31
C ASN A 107 -18.98 -13.41 -34.28
N SER A 108 -19.57 -14.19 -33.36
CA SER A 108 -20.56 -13.67 -32.41
C SER A 108 -19.97 -13.15 -31.10
N ASN A 109 -18.73 -13.50 -30.77
CA ASN A 109 -18.07 -13.09 -29.54
C ASN A 109 -16.55 -13.19 -29.63
N SER A 110 -15.89 -12.54 -28.68
CA SER A 110 -14.46 -12.69 -28.39
C SER A 110 -14.24 -12.91 -26.90
N ILE A 111 -13.11 -13.51 -26.54
CA ILE A 111 -12.69 -13.65 -25.14
C ILE A 111 -11.54 -12.68 -24.91
N VAL A 112 -11.70 -11.82 -23.92
CA VAL A 112 -10.68 -10.87 -23.49
C VAL A 112 -9.97 -11.46 -22.28
N HIS A 113 -8.64 -11.53 -22.35
CA HIS A 113 -7.78 -11.99 -21.26
C HIS A 113 -6.99 -10.82 -20.65
N VAL A 114 -6.89 -10.83 -19.33
CA VAL A 114 -6.17 -9.85 -18.52
C VAL A 114 -5.39 -10.60 -17.44
N SER A 115 -4.16 -10.19 -17.19
CA SER A 115 -3.33 -10.68 -16.09
C SER A 115 -2.74 -9.48 -15.36
N ALA A 116 -2.71 -9.53 -14.04
CA ALA A 116 -1.91 -8.61 -13.25
C ALA A 116 -1.24 -9.36 -12.09
N LYS A 117 -0.10 -8.83 -11.65
CA LYS A 117 0.68 -9.36 -10.56
C LYS A 117 1.14 -8.24 -9.64
N ALA A 118 1.12 -8.46 -8.34
CA ALA A 118 1.75 -7.58 -7.38
C ALA A 118 2.77 -8.33 -6.56
N ILE A 119 3.85 -7.64 -6.23
CA ILE A 119 4.92 -8.11 -5.37
C ILE A 119 4.84 -7.41 -4.02
N ILE A 120 5.20 -8.15 -2.98
CA ILE A 120 5.30 -7.69 -1.59
C ILE A 120 6.74 -7.87 -1.16
N ALA A 121 7.38 -6.76 -0.77
CA ALA A 121 8.76 -6.77 -0.34
C ALA A 121 8.99 -5.71 0.75
N PRO A 122 10.11 -5.79 1.49
CA PRO A 122 10.43 -4.81 2.52
C PRO A 122 10.42 -3.38 1.98
N ILE A 123 9.97 -2.45 2.82
CA ILE A 123 9.92 -1.04 2.47
C ILE A 123 11.34 -0.46 2.43
N LYS A 124 11.64 0.31 1.37
CA LYS A 124 12.90 1.03 1.17
C LYS A 124 12.78 2.50 1.53
N SER A 125 11.66 3.12 1.17
CA SER A 125 11.40 4.52 1.46
C SER A 125 9.92 4.78 1.69
N ILE A 126 9.63 5.77 2.53
CA ILE A 126 8.30 6.17 2.93
C ILE A 126 8.19 7.67 2.67
N LYS A 127 7.18 8.09 1.91
CA LYS A 127 7.05 9.48 1.45
C LYS A 127 6.50 10.44 2.48
N ASN A 128 5.65 9.95 3.39
CA ASN A 128 5.03 10.72 4.46
C ASN A 128 4.53 9.80 5.58
N GLY A 129 4.15 10.37 6.72
CA GLY A 129 3.47 9.65 7.81
C GLY A 129 4.39 9.06 8.88
N VAL A 130 5.71 9.07 8.65
CA VAL A 130 6.69 8.55 9.61
C VAL A 130 6.65 9.38 10.89
N LYS A 131 6.53 8.72 12.04
CA LYS A 131 6.57 9.38 13.35
C LYS A 131 8.02 9.77 13.67
N PRO A 132 8.26 10.89 14.39
CA PRO A 132 9.60 11.38 14.71
C PRO A 132 10.25 10.57 15.84
N LEU A 133 10.11 9.25 15.83
CA LEU A 133 10.62 8.32 16.82
C LEU A 133 11.44 7.25 16.12
N ALA A 134 12.71 7.12 16.47
CA ALA A 134 13.58 6.03 16.07
C ALA A 134 13.67 4.97 17.15
N VAL A 135 13.84 3.73 16.73
CA VAL A 135 14.11 2.60 17.60
C VAL A 135 15.39 1.94 17.12
N LYS A 136 16.25 1.55 18.07
CA LYS A 136 17.42 0.72 17.73
C LYS A 136 16.94 -0.56 17.07
N ASN A 137 17.64 -1.04 16.06
CA ASN A 137 17.33 -2.32 15.45
C ASN A 137 17.75 -3.45 16.40
N PHE A 138 16.78 -4.08 17.07
CA PHE A 138 17.00 -5.23 17.94
C PHE A 138 16.13 -6.41 17.49
N ASN A 139 16.42 -7.60 18.03
CA ASN A 139 15.58 -8.77 17.78
C ASN A 139 14.36 -8.72 18.69
N PHE A 140 13.16 -8.64 18.10
CA PHE A 140 11.88 -8.71 18.79
C PHE A 140 10.95 -9.72 18.11
N THR A 141 9.96 -10.20 18.85
CA THR A 141 8.86 -10.99 18.29
C THR A 141 7.70 -10.05 17.96
N TYR A 142 7.12 -10.20 16.77
CA TYR A 142 5.91 -9.46 16.43
C TYR A 142 4.75 -9.87 17.34
N GLY A 143 4.04 -8.87 17.85
CA GLY A 143 2.93 -9.06 18.78
C GLY A 143 3.34 -9.08 20.26
N ASP A 144 4.62 -9.08 20.62
CA ASP A 144 5.01 -8.92 22.03
C ASP A 144 4.83 -7.47 22.50
N GLU A 145 4.35 -7.29 23.73
CA GLU A 145 4.24 -5.96 24.35
C GLU A 145 5.64 -5.43 24.72
N ILE A 146 5.92 -4.20 24.30
CA ILE A 146 7.16 -3.49 24.59
C ILE A 146 6.89 -2.00 24.84
N ILE A 147 7.90 -1.31 25.37
CA ILE A 147 7.93 0.14 25.50
C ILE A 147 8.77 0.71 24.35
N LEU A 148 8.13 1.46 23.45
CA LEU A 148 8.78 2.07 22.28
C LEU A 148 9.68 3.24 22.68
N LYS A 149 9.20 4.02 23.66
CA LYS A 149 9.86 5.20 24.20
C LYS A 149 9.86 5.07 25.71
N GLU A 150 11.06 4.96 26.27
CA GLU A 150 11.27 4.92 27.71
C GLU A 150 11.15 6.31 28.35
N GLY A 151 10.81 6.31 29.65
CA GLY A 151 10.74 7.50 30.49
C GLY A 151 12.09 8.16 30.75
N ALA A 152 12.08 9.33 31.41
CA ALA A 152 13.34 10.01 31.77
C ALA A 152 14.22 9.15 32.69
N GLY A 153 15.50 8.98 32.34
CA GLY A 153 16.49 8.20 33.10
C GLY A 153 16.91 6.88 32.46
N ASP A 154 16.12 6.35 31.52
CA ASP A 154 16.36 5.04 30.88
C ASP A 154 16.80 5.18 29.40
N GLY A 155 17.07 6.42 28.95
CA GLY A 155 17.58 6.72 27.61
C GLY A 155 19.10 6.58 27.49
N GLU A 156 19.57 6.15 26.31
CA GLU A 156 21.00 6.06 26.00
C GLU A 156 21.57 7.49 25.76
N ASN A 157 22.56 7.92 26.55
CA ASN A 157 23.28 9.19 26.39
C ASN A 157 22.39 10.46 26.29
N GLY A 158 21.22 10.44 26.94
CA GLY A 158 20.26 11.56 26.93
C GLY A 158 19.35 11.58 25.69
N ASN A 159 19.40 10.54 24.86
CA ASN A 159 18.51 10.31 23.76
C ASN A 159 17.41 9.30 24.15
N TYR A 160 16.17 9.63 23.82
CA TYR A 160 14.98 8.84 24.17
C TYR A 160 14.19 8.44 22.92
N GLY A 161 14.90 8.25 21.81
CA GLY A 161 14.35 7.84 20.53
C GLY A 161 13.77 8.98 19.68
N ALA A 162 13.84 10.24 20.10
CA ALA A 162 13.24 11.34 19.34
C ALA A 162 14.13 11.80 18.15
N LEU A 163 13.50 12.14 17.03
CA LEU A 163 14.12 12.61 15.79
C LEU A 163 13.72 14.06 15.45
N ALA A 164 14.68 14.83 14.95
CA ALA A 164 14.50 16.20 14.48
C ALA A 164 14.15 16.24 12.99
N LEU A 165 12.94 15.78 12.64
CA LEU A 165 12.50 15.69 11.25
C LEU A 165 12.01 17.05 10.73
N GLY A 166 12.70 17.62 9.74
CA GLY A 166 12.35 18.92 9.15
C GLY A 166 12.64 20.14 10.02
N GLY A 167 13.31 19.96 11.16
CA GLY A 167 13.68 21.01 12.09
C GLY A 167 13.72 20.53 13.55
N ASN A 168 14.11 21.44 14.45
CA ASN A 168 14.31 21.12 15.87
C ASN A 168 13.19 21.70 16.75
N GLY A 169 13.05 21.13 17.96
CA GLY A 169 12.22 21.68 19.03
C GLY A 169 10.85 21.03 19.16
N ALA A 170 10.29 21.18 20.37
CA ALA A 170 9.09 20.48 20.80
C ALA A 170 7.86 20.73 19.93
N SER A 171 7.72 21.92 19.33
CA SER A 171 6.59 22.24 18.46
C SER A 171 6.62 21.45 17.14
N ILE A 172 7.79 21.36 16.49
CA ILE A 172 7.97 20.60 15.24
C ILE A 172 7.81 19.11 15.52
N PHE A 173 8.43 18.62 16.60
CA PHE A 173 8.27 17.24 17.05
C PHE A 173 6.81 16.88 17.31
N SER A 174 6.07 17.73 18.03
CA SER A 174 4.64 17.50 18.32
C SER A 174 3.81 17.43 17.04
N ASN A 175 4.03 18.36 16.11
CA ASN A 175 3.33 18.35 14.82
C ASN A 175 3.60 17.07 14.02
N ASN A 176 4.87 16.63 13.94
CA ASN A 176 5.23 15.40 13.25
C ASN A 176 4.70 14.16 13.99
N LEU A 177 4.60 14.20 15.32
CA LEU A 177 4.05 13.09 16.09
C LEU A 177 2.54 12.95 15.88
N GLU A 178 1.81 14.06 15.76
CA GLU A 178 0.38 14.08 15.47
C GLU A 178 0.11 13.69 14.01
N ASN A 179 0.71 14.43 13.07
CA ASN A 179 0.37 14.36 11.64
C ASN A 179 1.26 13.41 10.82
N GLY A 180 2.38 12.95 11.39
CA GLY A 180 3.44 12.30 10.63
C GLY A 180 4.34 13.32 9.91
N TYR A 181 5.57 12.93 9.62
CA TYR A 181 6.49 13.75 8.84
C TYR A 181 6.10 13.77 7.36
N ASP A 182 6.09 14.94 6.73
CA ASP A 182 5.61 15.15 5.35
C ASP A 182 6.76 15.21 4.31
N SER A 183 7.79 14.39 4.50
CA SER A 183 8.85 14.24 3.52
C SER A 183 9.37 12.82 3.51
N THR A 184 10.07 12.49 2.43
CA THR A 184 10.53 11.12 2.20
C THR A 184 11.70 10.79 3.13
N ILE A 185 11.63 9.63 3.77
CA ILE A 185 12.73 9.00 4.48
C ILE A 185 13.02 7.67 3.80
N SER A 186 14.29 7.39 3.55
CA SER A 186 14.80 6.17 2.92
C SER A 186 15.77 5.45 3.84
N ILE A 187 15.89 4.13 3.65
CA ILE A 187 16.99 3.37 4.23
C ILE A 187 18.31 3.94 3.70
N GLY A 188 19.25 4.19 4.61
CA GLY A 188 20.53 4.84 4.36
C GLY A 188 20.54 6.35 4.65
N ASP A 189 19.39 6.96 4.90
CA ASP A 189 19.35 8.38 5.28
C ASP A 189 19.94 8.60 6.68
N GLU A 190 20.63 9.72 6.85
CA GLU A 190 21.11 10.22 8.13
C GLU A 190 20.08 11.19 8.72
N LEU A 191 19.51 10.83 9.86
CA LEU A 191 18.50 11.63 10.55
C LEU A 191 19.09 12.23 11.82
N LEU A 192 18.86 13.53 12.02
CA LEU A 192 19.31 14.20 13.22
C LEU A 192 18.42 13.82 14.40
N THR A 193 19.00 13.53 15.55
CA THR A 193 18.25 13.24 16.78
C THR A 193 17.75 14.50 17.46
N GLU A 194 16.73 14.36 18.31
CA GLU A 194 16.19 15.44 19.13
C GLU A 194 16.35 15.03 20.61
N PRO A 195 17.51 15.34 21.24
CA PRO A 195 17.78 14.90 22.60
C PRO A 195 16.86 15.57 23.61
N GLY A 196 16.70 14.92 24.77
CA GLY A 196 15.82 15.36 25.84
C GLY A 196 14.46 14.66 25.86
N ASN A 197 13.76 14.78 26.98
CA ASN A 197 12.47 14.13 27.18
C ASN A 197 11.30 15.05 26.79
N ILE A 198 10.76 14.90 25.58
CA ILE A 198 9.68 15.75 25.04
C ILE A 198 8.29 15.24 25.45
N VAL A 199 7.98 15.36 26.75
CA VAL A 199 6.68 14.91 27.29
C VAL A 199 5.51 15.79 26.84
N SER A 200 5.76 17.07 26.56
CA SER A 200 4.71 18.00 26.12
C SER A 200 4.00 17.53 24.85
N ALA A 201 4.71 16.87 23.94
CA ALA A 201 4.15 16.30 22.71
C ALA A 201 3.22 15.12 23.00
N LEU A 202 3.59 14.26 23.95
CA LEU A 202 2.79 13.10 24.34
C LEU A 202 1.47 13.52 24.99
N ASN A 203 1.45 14.62 25.74
CA ASN A 203 0.21 15.16 26.32
C ASN A 203 -0.84 15.53 25.25
N ILE A 204 -0.41 15.97 24.07
CA ILE A 204 -1.32 16.39 22.99
C ILE A 204 -2.09 15.18 22.44
N ILE A 205 -1.38 14.07 22.23
CA ILE A 205 -1.95 12.89 21.56
C ILE A 205 -2.47 11.81 22.51
N LYS A 206 -2.07 11.83 23.79
CA LYS A 206 -2.45 10.83 24.80
C LYS A 206 -3.95 10.59 24.88
N ASN A 207 -4.75 11.66 24.92
CA ASN A 207 -6.20 11.53 25.06
C ASN A 207 -6.85 10.88 23.83
N ASN A 208 -6.32 11.14 22.63
CA ASN A 208 -6.82 10.54 21.40
C ASN A 208 -6.49 9.05 21.36
N ILE A 209 -5.23 8.70 21.65
CA ILE A 209 -4.80 7.30 21.66
C ILE A 209 -5.51 6.51 22.77
N ASN A 210 -5.47 6.97 24.02
CA ASN A 210 -6.04 6.22 25.14
C ASN A 210 -7.59 6.22 25.13
N GLY A 211 -8.22 7.16 24.43
CA GLY A 211 -9.67 7.23 24.25
C GLY A 211 -10.20 6.42 23.05
N ASP A 212 -9.33 5.97 22.14
CA ASP A 212 -9.70 5.16 20.98
C ASP A 212 -10.03 3.72 21.40
N SER A 213 -11.09 3.14 20.84
CA SER A 213 -11.56 1.80 21.21
C SER A 213 -10.90 0.67 20.43
N SER A 214 -10.03 0.97 19.46
CA SER A 214 -9.34 -0.07 18.68
C SER A 214 -8.42 -0.86 19.59
N THR A 215 -8.34 -2.17 19.35
CA THR A 215 -7.45 -3.09 20.06
C THR A 215 -6.46 -3.71 19.09
N PHE A 216 -5.43 -4.38 19.60
CA PHE A 216 -4.47 -5.09 18.75
C PHE A 216 -5.13 -6.16 17.86
N GLU A 217 -6.24 -6.76 18.31
CA GLU A 217 -6.97 -7.78 17.55
C GLU A 217 -8.01 -7.17 16.59
N ASP A 218 -8.45 -5.93 16.84
CA ASP A 218 -9.50 -5.26 16.07
C ASP A 218 -9.18 -3.76 15.92
N TYR A 219 -8.61 -3.43 14.76
CA TYR A 219 -8.28 -2.06 14.36
C TYR A 219 -8.47 -1.87 12.86
N SER A 220 -8.81 -0.64 12.47
CA SER A 220 -8.94 -0.27 11.05
C SER A 220 -7.58 -0.05 10.39
N GLU A 221 -7.52 -0.15 9.06
CA GLU A 221 -6.28 0.05 8.29
C GLU A 221 -5.66 1.46 8.47
N ASN A 222 -6.46 2.45 8.86
CA ASN A 222 -6.00 3.82 9.09
C ASN A 222 -6.09 4.21 10.58
N SER A 223 -6.00 3.23 11.48
CA SER A 223 -6.06 3.49 12.91
C SER A 223 -4.97 4.49 13.34
N ILE A 224 -5.34 5.46 14.18
CA ILE A 224 -4.40 6.43 14.76
C ILE A 224 -3.33 5.77 15.64
N ARG A 225 -3.53 4.51 16.02
CA ARG A 225 -2.61 3.69 16.80
C ARG A 225 -1.49 3.07 15.96
N LEU A 226 -1.58 3.13 14.62
CA LEU A 226 -0.57 2.61 13.71
C LEU A 226 0.52 3.64 13.45
N TRP A 227 1.70 3.40 14.01
CA TRP A 227 2.84 4.31 13.94
C TRP A 227 3.98 3.65 13.19
N THR A 228 4.31 4.22 12.04
CA THR A 228 5.54 3.86 11.32
C THR A 228 6.74 4.61 11.89
N VAL A 229 7.78 3.87 12.27
CA VAL A 229 8.99 4.39 12.91
C VAL A 229 10.26 3.91 12.18
N PRO A 230 11.31 4.75 12.04
CA PRO A 230 12.60 4.29 11.54
C PRO A 230 13.29 3.36 12.53
N LEU A 231 13.93 2.32 12.00
CA LEU A 231 14.89 1.51 12.73
C LEU A 231 16.29 2.04 12.44
N ILE A 232 17.11 2.17 13.47
CA ILE A 232 18.49 2.68 13.36
C ILE A 232 19.51 1.66 13.89
N ASP A 233 20.78 1.79 13.51
CA ASP A 233 21.82 0.85 13.94
C ASP A 233 22.18 0.99 15.43
N SER A 234 22.46 2.22 15.88
CA SER A 234 22.80 2.49 17.28
C SER A 234 22.46 3.92 17.71
N PHE A 235 22.31 4.13 19.03
CA PHE A 235 22.26 5.43 19.68
C PHE A 235 23.57 5.77 20.40
N ASP A 236 24.71 5.25 19.93
CA ASP A 236 26.03 5.55 20.50
C ASP A 236 26.52 6.95 20.09
N ILE A 237 25.72 7.94 20.46
CA ILE A 237 25.87 9.36 20.14
C ILE A 237 25.63 10.19 21.40
N TYR A 238 26.26 11.36 21.46
CA TYR A 238 26.14 12.27 22.60
C TYR A 238 25.28 13.48 22.26
N GLY A 239 24.12 13.59 22.92
CA GLY A 239 23.20 14.69 22.68
C GLY A 239 22.58 14.63 21.28
N ARG A 240 22.75 15.68 20.50
CA ARG A 240 22.18 15.81 19.16
C ARG A 240 23.22 15.40 18.13
N ASP A 241 22.93 14.34 17.40
CA ASP A 241 23.80 13.84 16.34
C ASP A 241 22.99 13.06 15.30
N TYR A 242 23.64 12.61 14.24
CA TYR A 242 23.03 11.83 13.17
C TYR A 242 22.95 10.34 13.53
N VAL A 243 21.84 9.73 13.13
CA VAL A 243 21.62 8.28 13.15
C VAL A 243 21.25 7.79 11.76
N VAL A 244 21.76 6.62 11.37
CA VAL A 244 21.51 6.04 10.05
C VAL A 244 20.28 5.13 10.10
N VAL A 245 19.35 5.34 9.17
CA VAL A 245 18.17 4.47 9.00
C VAL A 245 18.59 3.15 8.37
N VAL A 246 18.35 2.04 9.07
CA VAL A 246 18.64 0.67 8.59
C VAL A 246 17.38 -0.12 8.22
N GLY A 247 16.20 0.44 8.48
CA GLY A 247 14.91 -0.16 8.18
C GLY A 247 13.76 0.66 8.74
N PHE A 248 12.56 0.10 8.66
CA PHE A 248 11.36 0.68 9.25
C PHE A 248 10.55 -0.43 9.92
N ALA A 249 9.76 -0.05 10.91
CA ALA A 249 8.82 -0.93 11.58
C ALA A 249 7.47 -0.24 11.76
N GLU A 250 6.42 -1.05 11.82
CA GLU A 250 5.09 -0.59 12.21
C GLU A 250 4.83 -0.97 13.66
N PHE A 251 4.39 0.01 14.46
CA PHE A 251 4.11 -0.16 15.87
C PHE A 251 2.65 0.16 16.15
N PHE A 252 1.93 -0.78 16.76
CA PHE A 252 0.58 -0.56 17.26
C PHE A 252 0.66 -0.02 18.69
N VAL A 253 0.30 1.25 18.87
CA VAL A 253 0.30 1.92 20.18
C VAL A 253 -0.95 1.54 20.96
N GLU A 254 -0.76 0.89 22.10
CA GLU A 254 -1.84 0.48 23.02
C GLU A 254 -2.13 1.57 24.05
N ASN A 255 -1.09 2.21 24.59
CA ASN A 255 -1.22 3.22 25.63
C ASN A 255 -0.09 4.24 25.58
N ILE A 256 -0.41 5.46 26.00
CA ILE A 256 0.56 6.51 26.31
C ILE A 256 0.38 6.87 27.77
N ASP A 257 1.44 6.69 28.55
CA ASP A 257 1.46 6.96 29.99
C ASP A 257 2.40 8.10 30.32
N ILE A 258 1.96 8.95 31.25
CA ILE A 258 2.73 10.12 31.67
C ILE A 258 2.67 10.20 33.19
N HIS A 259 3.77 9.90 33.84
CA HIS A 259 3.90 9.87 35.29
C HIS A 259 5.12 10.67 35.73
N ALA A 260 4.92 11.65 36.62
CA ALA A 260 6.00 12.49 37.17
C ALA A 260 6.92 13.12 36.11
N GLY A 261 6.37 13.52 34.95
CA GLY A 261 7.16 14.11 33.86
C GLY A 261 7.99 13.10 33.04
N LYS A 262 7.71 11.80 33.18
CA LYS A 262 8.20 10.73 32.29
C LYS A 262 7.06 10.28 31.40
N GLY A 263 7.30 10.23 30.09
CA GLY A 263 6.30 9.81 29.12
C GLY A 263 6.73 8.52 28.45
N GLU A 264 5.88 7.50 28.52
CA GLU A 264 6.10 6.16 27.99
C GLU A 264 5.06 5.85 26.92
N ILE A 265 5.47 5.08 25.91
CA ILE A 265 4.61 4.65 24.81
C ILE A 265 4.67 3.12 24.76
N GLY A 266 3.60 2.47 25.20
CA GLY A 266 3.45 1.03 25.22
C GLY A 266 2.69 0.51 24.00
N GLY A 267 3.05 -0.70 23.55
CA GLY A 267 2.40 -1.32 22.42
C GLY A 267 3.19 -2.48 21.83
N ARG A 268 2.96 -2.79 20.55
CA ARG A 268 3.47 -4.00 19.91
C ARG A 268 4.01 -3.69 18.51
N PHE A 269 5.16 -4.26 18.14
CA PHE A 269 5.57 -4.27 16.74
C PHE A 269 4.71 -5.27 15.95
N ILE A 270 4.29 -4.87 14.76
CA ILE A 270 3.39 -5.67 13.92
C ILE A 270 3.97 -5.85 12.51
N LYS A 271 3.56 -6.94 11.85
CA LYS A 271 3.76 -7.07 10.41
C LYS A 271 2.70 -6.27 9.70
N TYR A 272 3.12 -5.35 8.83
CA TYR A 272 2.19 -4.42 8.20
C TYR A 272 2.57 -4.07 6.77
N VAL A 273 1.57 -3.63 6.01
CA VAL A 273 1.73 -3.29 4.59
C VAL A 273 1.30 -1.86 4.36
N ILE A 274 2.24 -1.01 3.96
CA ILE A 274 2.02 0.41 3.70
C ILE A 274 2.28 0.76 2.24
N ASN A 275 1.98 2.00 1.87
CA ASN A 275 2.39 2.55 0.58
C ASN A 275 3.80 3.13 0.68
N GLY A 276 4.69 2.72 -0.22
CA GLY A 276 6.04 3.28 -0.35
C GLY A 276 6.87 2.46 -1.32
N ASP A 277 8.11 2.88 -1.56
CA ASP A 277 8.98 2.15 -2.47
C ASP A 277 9.53 0.91 -1.77
N ILE A 278 9.64 -0.19 -2.51
CA ILE A 278 10.10 -1.48 -1.99
C ILE A 278 11.41 -1.91 -2.61
N ASP A 279 12.13 -2.80 -1.94
CA ASP A 279 13.36 -3.39 -2.45
C ASP A 279 13.47 -4.84 -1.99
N THR A 280 13.53 -5.75 -2.96
CA THR A 280 13.53 -7.21 -2.74
C THR A 280 14.86 -7.74 -2.20
N SER A 281 15.92 -6.92 -2.21
CA SER A 281 17.23 -7.27 -1.67
C SER A 281 17.39 -6.96 -0.18
N LEU A 282 16.46 -6.19 0.39
CA LEU A 282 16.48 -5.80 1.80
C LEU A 282 16.13 -6.96 2.72
N ASN A 283 16.66 -6.88 3.95
CA ASN A 283 16.28 -7.79 5.03
C ASN A 283 14.85 -7.51 5.48
N ASP A 284 14.12 -8.58 5.81
CA ASP A 284 12.76 -8.46 6.32
C ASP A 284 12.75 -7.88 7.74
N LYS A 285 12.11 -6.72 7.89
CA LYS A 285 11.87 -6.02 9.17
C LYS A 285 10.38 -5.91 9.50
N GLY A 286 9.53 -6.64 8.81
CA GLY A 286 8.09 -6.75 9.06
C GLY A 286 7.23 -5.63 8.50
N LEU A 287 7.84 -4.56 8.00
CA LEU A 287 7.14 -3.52 7.26
C LEU A 287 7.36 -3.70 5.76
N TYR A 288 6.27 -3.88 5.04
CA TYR A 288 6.28 -4.19 3.62
C TYR A 288 5.56 -3.11 2.81
N GLY A 289 5.91 -3.01 1.53
CA GLY A 289 5.10 -2.31 0.54
C GLY A 289 4.58 -3.25 -0.53
N ILE A 290 3.66 -2.76 -1.35
CA ILE A 290 3.13 -3.48 -2.51
C ILE A 290 3.42 -2.69 -3.77
N LYS A 291 3.86 -3.39 -4.82
CA LYS A 291 4.04 -2.83 -6.16
C LYS A 291 3.40 -3.73 -7.20
N LEU A 292 2.58 -3.16 -8.08
CA LEU A 292 2.15 -3.84 -9.30
C LEU A 292 3.36 -4.05 -10.23
N VAL A 293 3.48 -5.26 -10.74
CA VAL A 293 4.42 -5.64 -11.79
C VAL A 293 3.63 -6.13 -12.98
N LYS A 294 3.98 -5.60 -14.16
CA LYS A 294 3.40 -6.01 -15.43
C LYS A 294 4.29 -7.04 -16.09
#